data_AF-A0A063BMS5-F1
#
_entry.id   AF-A0A063BMS5-F1
#
_cell.length_a   1.000
_cell.length_b   1.000
_cell.length_c   1.000
_cell.angle_alpha   90.00
_cell.angle_beta   90.00
_cell.angle_gamma   90.00
#
_symmetry.space_group_name_H-M   'P 1'
#
loop_
_entity.id
_entity.type
_entity.pdbx_description
1 polymer ?
#
loop_
_entity_poly.entity_id
_entity_poly.type
_entity_poly.pdbx_seq_one_letter_code
_entity_poly.pdbx_strand_id
1 'polypeptide(L)'
;MHRPSARQTISALRQPLAYALVGVANTAIGVAVIFVLMALGVPPVPSNAAGYALGLLTSFLLNSRITFRVAASRGNLVRFLVVAAVAYAGNLLVVIAVLRLTASPHLAQVAGIPVYLAIGFLANKYWAMAR
;
A
#
# COMPACT_ATOMS: atom_id res chain seq x y z
N MET A 1 -3.27 11.25 34.80
CA MET A 1 -2.75 10.25 33.83
C MET A 1 -3.88 9.31 33.44
N HIS A 2 -4.52 9.54 32.28
CA HIS A 2 -5.64 8.73 31.80
C HIS A 2 -5.09 7.54 31.02
N ARG A 3 -5.00 6.36 31.63
CA ARG A 3 -4.57 5.13 30.95
C ARG A 3 -5.66 4.76 29.93
N PRO A 4 -5.38 4.72 28.61
CA PRO A 4 -6.37 4.28 27.64
C PRO A 4 -6.79 2.84 27.97
N SER A 5 -8.10 2.60 28.00
CA SER A 5 -8.65 1.27 28.28
C SER A 5 -8.17 0.25 27.22
N ALA A 6 -7.97 -1.01 27.59
CA ALA A 6 -7.47 -2.05 26.67
C ALA A 6 -8.29 -2.14 25.35
N ARG A 7 -9.58 -1.81 25.38
CA ARG A 7 -10.45 -1.74 24.20
C ARG A 7 -10.09 -0.60 23.23
N GLN A 8 -9.62 0.55 23.73
CA GLN A 8 -9.18 1.69 22.91
C GLN A 8 -7.83 1.41 22.25
N THR A 9 -6.92 0.71 22.93
CA THR A 9 -5.63 0.31 22.35
C THR A 9 -5.82 -0.72 21.23
N ILE A 10 -6.73 -1.69 21.44
CA ILE A 10 -7.07 -2.70 20.42
C ILE A 10 -7.72 -2.04 19.19
N SER A 11 -8.58 -1.04 19.35
CA SER A 11 -9.17 -0.35 18.19
C SER A 11 -8.14 0.48 17.41
N ALA A 12 -7.16 1.07 18.09
CA ALA A 12 -6.10 1.87 17.47
C ALA A 12 -5.13 1.03 16.61
N LEU A 13 -4.83 -0.20 17.02
CA LEU A 13 -3.92 -1.11 16.28
C LEU A 13 -4.60 -1.84 15.11
N ARG A 14 -5.94 -1.91 15.09
CA ARG A 14 -6.68 -2.63 14.04
C ARG A 14 -6.50 -2.05 12.65
N GLN A 15 -6.53 -0.72 12.51
CA GLN A 15 -6.40 -0.06 11.20
C GLN A 15 -5.02 -0.27 10.55
N PRO A 16 -3.88 -0.02 11.23
CA PRO A 16 -2.56 -0.24 10.62
C PRO A 16 -2.31 -1.72 10.32
N LEU A 17 -2.76 -2.64 11.18
CA LEU A 17 -2.67 -4.08 10.91
C LEU A 17 -3.52 -4.50 9.72
N ALA A 18 -4.77 -4.04 9.64
CA ALA A 18 -5.62 -4.29 8.47
C ALA A 18 -5.00 -3.73 7.19
N TYR A 19 -4.44 -2.53 7.24
CA TYR A 19 -3.74 -1.93 6.10
C TYR A 19 -2.55 -2.77 5.64
N ALA A 20 -1.73 -3.27 6.58
CA ALA A 20 -0.60 -4.14 6.27
C ALA A 20 -1.07 -5.49 5.67
N LEU A 21 -2.10 -6.11 6.24
CA LEU A 21 -2.67 -7.37 5.73
C LEU A 21 -3.28 -7.20 4.33
N VAL A 22 -3.99 -6.10 4.09
CA VAL A 22 -4.47 -5.74 2.76
C VAL A 22 -3.28 -5.52 1.81
N GLY A 23 -2.19 -4.92 2.31
CA GLY A 23 -0.88 -4.81 1.66
C GLY A 23 -0.35 -6.14 1.11
N VAL A 24 -0.33 -7.17 1.96
CA VAL A 24 0.10 -8.52 1.59
C VAL A 24 -0.87 -9.16 0.59
N ALA A 25 -2.17 -9.06 0.86
CA ALA A 25 -3.19 -9.67 0.01
C ALA A 25 -3.19 -9.10 -1.41
N ASN A 26 -3.11 -7.77 -1.57
CA ASN A 26 -3.10 -7.17 -2.91
C ASN A 26 -1.82 -7.50 -3.69
N THR A 27 -0.67 -7.61 -3.01
CA THR A 27 0.58 -8.06 -3.64
C THR A 27 0.45 -9.50 -4.13
N ALA A 28 -0.08 -10.40 -3.29
CA ALA A 28 -0.31 -11.79 -3.67
C ALA A 28 -1.26 -11.90 -4.88
N ILE A 29 -2.35 -11.13 -4.89
CA ILE A 29 -3.29 -11.10 -6.02
C ILE A 29 -2.63 -10.54 -7.28
N GLY A 30 -1.87 -9.44 -7.17
CA GLY A 30 -1.15 -8.86 -8.31
C GLY A 30 -0.15 -9.85 -8.91
N VAL A 31 0.66 -10.51 -8.09
CA VAL A 31 1.62 -11.54 -8.56
C VAL A 31 0.90 -12.74 -9.17
N ALA A 32 -0.19 -13.21 -8.56
CA ALA A 32 -0.99 -14.31 -9.11
C ALA A 32 -1.54 -13.96 -10.51
N VAL A 33 -2.04 -12.75 -10.71
CA VAL A 33 -2.49 -12.27 -12.03
C VAL A 33 -1.35 -12.29 -13.04
N ILE A 34 -0.15 -11.79 -12.67
CA ILE A 34 1.02 -11.78 -13.58
C ILE A 34 1.34 -13.21 -14.04
N PHE A 35 1.44 -14.15 -13.09
CA PHE A 35 1.80 -15.54 -13.41
C PHE A 35 0.72 -16.28 -14.18
N VAL A 36 -0.56 -16.05 -13.87
CA VAL A 36 -1.67 -16.63 -14.63
C VAL A 36 -1.65 -16.13 -16.07
N LEU A 37 -1.48 -14.82 -16.30
CA LEU A 37 -1.41 -14.27 -17.66
C LEU A 37 -0.19 -14.80 -18.43
N MET A 38 0.96 -14.89 -17.78
CA MET A 38 2.15 -15.50 -18.38
C MET A 38 1.93 -16.98 -18.72
N ALA A 39 1.26 -17.74 -17.84
CA ALA A 39 0.93 -19.14 -18.10
C ALA A 39 -0.07 -19.32 -19.26
N LEU A 40 -0.90 -18.30 -19.53
CA LEU A 40 -1.80 -18.22 -20.68
C LEU A 40 -1.09 -17.74 -21.96
N GLY A 41 0.23 -17.53 -21.94
CA GLY A 41 1.03 -17.11 -23.09
C GLY A 41 1.04 -15.60 -23.35
N VAL A 42 0.52 -14.78 -22.43
CA VAL A 42 0.59 -13.32 -22.54
C VAL A 42 2.02 -12.86 -22.25
N PRO A 43 2.62 -11.99 -23.10
CA PRO A 43 3.99 -11.53 -22.89
C PRO A 43 4.22 -10.88 -21.51
N PRO A 44 5.46 -10.90 -20.97
CA PRO A 44 5.72 -10.42 -19.61
C PRO A 44 5.31 -8.97 -19.33
N VAL A 45 5.48 -8.07 -20.30
CA VAL A 45 5.17 -6.64 -20.15
C VAL A 45 3.66 -6.39 -19.93
N PRO A 46 2.74 -6.83 -20.82
CA PRO A 46 1.31 -6.67 -20.60
C PRO A 46 0.80 -7.46 -19.37
N SER A 47 1.37 -8.63 -19.08
CA SER A 47 1.06 -9.38 -17.86
C SER A 47 1.40 -8.58 -16.60
N ASN A 48 2.57 -7.95 -16.57
CA ASN A 48 3.02 -7.09 -15.47
C ASN A 48 2.09 -5.88 -15.27
N ALA A 49 1.77 -5.17 -16.36
CA ALA A 49 0.87 -4.02 -16.31
C ALA A 49 -0.52 -4.39 -15.77
N ALA A 50 -1.10 -5.51 -16.22
CA ALA A 50 -2.39 -6.00 -15.74
C ALA A 50 -2.32 -6.39 -14.25
N GLY A 51 -1.24 -7.03 -13.82
CA GLY A 51 -1.00 -7.37 -12.42
C GLY A 51 -0.96 -6.16 -11.49
N TYR A 52 -0.22 -5.12 -11.87
CA TYR A 52 -0.17 -3.87 -11.10
C TYR A 52 -1.52 -3.14 -11.07
N ALA A 53 -2.22 -3.08 -12.21
CA ALA A 53 -3.54 -2.46 -12.27
C ALA A 53 -4.56 -3.18 -11.37
N LEU A 54 -4.64 -4.51 -11.47
CA LEU A 54 -5.54 -5.31 -10.64
C LEU A 54 -5.13 -5.30 -9.17
N GLY A 55 -3.82 -5.32 -8.87
CA GLY A 55 -3.29 -5.16 -7.52
C GLY A 55 -3.70 -3.83 -6.88
N LEU A 56 -3.54 -2.71 -7.60
CA LEU A 56 -3.95 -1.38 -7.13
C LEU A 56 -5.46 -1.26 -6.91
N LEU A 57 -6.27 -1.76 -7.86
CA LEU A 57 -7.73 -1.77 -7.73
C LEU A 57 -8.19 -2.60 -6.54
N THR A 58 -7.60 -3.77 -6.37
CA THR A 58 -7.84 -4.67 -5.24
C THR A 58 -7.44 -3.99 -3.93
N SER A 59 -6.28 -3.36 -3.87
CA SER A 59 -5.81 -2.60 -2.71
C SER A 59 -6.79 -1.48 -2.34
N PHE A 60 -7.27 -0.70 -3.32
CA PHE A 60 -8.27 0.34 -3.09
C PHE A 60 -9.58 -0.24 -2.54
N LEU A 61 -10.10 -1.30 -3.14
CA LEU A 61 -11.37 -1.91 -2.73
C LEU A 61 -11.29 -2.52 -1.33
N LEU A 62 -10.23 -3.28 -1.02
CA LEU A 62 -10.04 -3.86 0.30
C LEU A 62 -9.80 -2.76 1.36
N ASN A 63 -8.99 -1.74 1.07
CA ASN A 63 -8.79 -0.65 2.02
C ASN A 63 -10.08 0.14 2.28
N SER A 64 -10.87 0.41 1.24
CA SER A 64 -12.15 1.11 1.38
C SER A 64 -13.15 0.29 2.21
N ARG A 65 -13.24 -1.02 1.99
CA ARG A 65 -14.23 -1.89 2.67
C ARG A 65 -13.79 -2.36 4.07
N ILE A 66 -12.53 -2.75 4.22
CA ILE A 66 -12.02 -3.41 5.43
C ILE A 66 -11.35 -2.41 6.36
N THR A 67 -10.37 -1.65 5.85
CA THR A 67 -9.52 -0.77 6.66
C THR A 67 -10.25 0.50 7.11
N PHE A 68 -10.81 1.25 6.17
CA PHE A 68 -11.37 2.58 6.42
C PHE A 68 -12.90 2.61 6.46
N ARG A 69 -13.57 1.58 5.91
CA ARG A 69 -15.03 1.43 5.90
C ARG A 69 -15.73 2.69 5.35
N VAL A 70 -15.31 3.10 4.15
CA VAL A 70 -15.82 4.24 3.38
C VAL A 70 -16.42 3.73 2.07
N ALA A 71 -17.49 4.36 1.59
CA ALA A 71 -18.07 4.05 0.29
C ALA A 71 -17.04 4.29 -0.83
N ALA A 72 -16.85 3.28 -1.68
CA ALA A 72 -15.96 3.39 -2.82
C ALA A 72 -16.54 4.40 -3.82
N SER A 73 -15.77 5.42 -4.17
CA SER A 73 -16.14 6.44 -5.15
C SER A 73 -14.95 6.69 -6.08
N ARG A 74 -15.22 7.21 -7.29
CA ARG A 74 -14.16 7.62 -8.23
C ARG A 74 -13.23 8.67 -7.59
N GLY A 75 -13.78 9.59 -6.79
CA GLY A 75 -12.99 10.59 -6.07
C GLY A 75 -12.01 9.97 -5.08
N ASN A 76 -12.46 8.97 -4.30
CA ASN A 76 -11.60 8.27 -3.34
C ASN A 76 -10.53 7.43 -4.05
N LEU A 77 -10.85 6.86 -5.22
CA LEU A 77 -9.86 6.15 -6.04
C LEU A 77 -8.75 7.09 -6.52
N VAL A 78 -9.11 8.26 -7.06
CA VAL A 78 -8.11 9.24 -7.51
C VAL A 78 -7.23 9.69 -6.34
N ARG A 79 -7.81 10.00 -5.18
CA ARG A 79 -7.04 10.36 -3.98
C ARG A 79 -6.13 9.22 -3.52
N PHE A 80 -6.61 7.98 -3.55
CA PHE A 80 -5.79 6.80 -3.22
C PHE A 80 -4.59 6.65 -4.17
N LEU A 81 -4.79 6.85 -5.47
CA LEU A 81 -3.71 6.81 -6.45
C LEU A 81 -2.69 7.94 -6.22
N VAL A 82 -3.15 9.14 -5.88
CA VAL A 82 -2.27 10.25 -5.47
C VAL A 82 -1.47 9.88 -4.23
N VAL A 83 -2.10 9.30 -3.21
CA VAL A 83 -1.41 8.83 -2.01
C VAL A 83 -0.36 7.76 -2.33
N ALA A 84 -0.70 6.79 -3.19
CA ALA A 84 0.24 5.75 -3.61
C ALA A 84 1.46 6.35 -4.34
N ALA A 85 1.24 7.34 -5.22
CA ALA A 85 2.32 8.03 -5.92
C ALA A 85 3.22 8.81 -4.96
N VAL A 86 2.64 9.54 -4.00
CA VAL A 86 3.40 10.29 -2.98
C VAL A 86 4.18 9.34 -2.06
N ALA A 87 3.56 8.24 -1.62
CA ALA A 87 4.22 7.21 -0.83
C ALA A 87 5.40 6.58 -1.58
N TYR A 88 5.22 6.30 -2.88
CA TYR A 88 6.29 5.78 -3.73
C TYR A 88 7.42 6.79 -3.92
N ALA A 89 7.12 8.06 -4.13
CA ALA A 89 8.14 9.11 -4.22
C ALA A 89 8.94 9.22 -2.91
N GLY A 90 8.27 9.20 -1.75
CA GLY A 90 8.95 9.18 -0.45
C GLY A 90 9.83 7.95 -0.23
N ASN A 91 9.34 6.77 -0.62
CA ASN A 91 10.14 5.54 -0.63
C ASN A 91 11.39 5.68 -1.51
N LEU A 92 11.24 6.14 -2.75
CA LEU A 92 12.32 6.27 -3.70
C LEU A 92 13.39 7.26 -3.23
N LEU A 93 12.98 8.39 -2.63
CA LEU A 93 13.91 9.36 -2.04
C LEU A 93 14.77 8.73 -0.94
N VAL A 94 14.16 7.93 -0.06
CA VAL A 94 14.89 7.24 1.02
C VAL A 94 15.79 6.14 0.48
N VAL A 95 15.32 5.36 -0.50
CA VAL A 95 16.15 4.35 -1.19
C VAL A 95 17.39 5.02 -1.80
N ILE A 96 17.21 6.12 -2.54
CA ILE A 96 18.33 6.85 -3.15
C ILE A 96 19.28 7.38 -2.07
N ALA A 97 18.77 8.03 -1.03
CA ALA A 97 19.60 8.60 0.04
C ALA A 97 20.43 7.51 0.75
N VAL A 98 19.79 6.41 1.16
CA VAL A 98 20.47 5.32 1.87
C VAL A 98 21.46 4.60 0.95
N LEU A 99 21.13 4.40 -0.32
CA LEU A 99 22.05 3.81 -1.29
C LEU A 99 23.29 4.68 -1.47
N ARG A 100 23.15 6.01 -1.51
CA ARG A 100 24.29 6.94 -1.61
C ARG A 100 25.16 6.96 -0.36
N LEU A 101 24.58 6.77 0.82
CA LEU A 101 25.30 6.80 2.11
C LEU A 101 25.98 5.46 2.46
N THR A 102 25.39 4.33 2.05
CA THR A 102 25.81 3.00 2.52
C THR A 102 26.30 2.08 1.42
N ALA A 103 26.06 2.42 0.14
CA ALA A 103 26.27 1.56 -1.02
C ALA A 103 25.59 0.17 -0.92
N SER A 104 24.65 -0.02 0.02
CA SER A 104 23.97 -1.28 0.27
C SER A 104 22.55 -1.25 -0.29
N PRO A 105 22.27 -1.97 -1.40
CA PRO A 105 20.93 -2.03 -1.98
C PRO A 105 19.90 -2.63 -1.02
N HIS A 106 20.30 -3.62 -0.22
CA HIS A 106 19.41 -4.27 0.74
C HIS A 106 18.98 -3.32 1.86
N LEU A 107 19.91 -2.55 2.43
CA LEU A 107 19.58 -1.55 3.46
C LEU A 107 18.69 -0.45 2.89
N ALA A 108 18.95 -0.01 1.66
CA ALA A 108 18.14 1.00 0.99
C ALA A 108 16.67 0.55 0.83
N GLN A 109 16.45 -0.69 0.38
CA GLN A 109 15.11 -1.27 0.24
C GLN A 109 14.39 -1.40 1.59
N VAL A 110 15.07 -1.93 2.61
CA VAL A 110 14.50 -2.10 3.95
C VAL A 110 14.13 -0.74 4.58
N ALA A 111 14.91 0.31 4.33
CA ALA A 111 14.61 1.65 4.83
C ALA A 111 13.43 2.33 4.12
N GLY A 112 13.25 2.09 2.81
CA GLY A 112 12.16 2.68 2.04
C GLY A 112 10.79 2.09 2.37
N ILE A 113 10.70 0.79 2.69
CA ILE A 113 9.42 0.09 2.92
C ILE A 113 8.59 0.74 4.06
N PRO A 114 9.16 0.99 5.26
CA PRO A 114 8.43 1.67 6.34
C PRO A 114 7.91 3.05 5.93
N VAL A 115 8.67 3.79 5.12
CA VAL A 115 8.30 5.13 4.66
C VAL A 115 7.10 5.06 3.72
N TYR A 116 7.11 4.12 2.78
CA TYR A 116 5.95 3.84 1.91
C TYR A 116 4.71 3.52 2.74
N LEU A 117 4.84 2.61 3.71
CA LEU A 117 3.74 2.18 4.56
C LEU A 117 3.21 3.32 5.44
N ALA A 118 4.10 4.14 6.02
CA ALA A 118 3.73 5.25 6.89
C ALA A 118 2.99 6.35 6.12
N ILE A 119 3.56 6.82 5.00
CA ILE A 119 2.93 7.84 4.15
C ILE A 119 1.60 7.31 3.62
N GLY A 120 1.61 6.09 3.07
CA GLY A 120 0.43 5.46 2.51
C GLY A 120 -0.69 5.31 3.55
N PHE A 121 -0.38 4.82 4.74
CA PHE A 121 -1.37 4.65 5.81
C PHE A 121 -1.91 6.00 6.31
N LEU A 122 -1.03 6.94 6.65
CA LEU A 122 -1.42 8.23 7.24
C LEU A 122 -2.24 9.07 6.25
N ALA A 123 -1.78 9.17 5.00
CA ALA A 123 -2.49 9.97 4.00
C ALA A 123 -3.82 9.32 3.57
N ASN A 124 -3.90 7.98 3.52
CA ASN A 124 -5.18 7.33 3.32
C ASN A 124 -6.13 7.55 4.50
N LYS A 125 -5.63 7.45 5.73
CA LYS A 125 -6.42 7.64 6.95
C LYS A 125 -6.99 9.04 7.10
N TYR A 126 -6.19 10.07 6.82
CA TYR A 126 -6.57 11.46 7.10
C TYR A 126 -7.09 12.22 5.89
N TRP A 127 -6.90 11.73 4.66
CA TRP A 127 -7.29 12.46 3.46
C TRP A 127 -8.02 11.63 2.41
N ALA A 128 -7.41 10.56 1.89
CA ALA A 128 -8.00 9.86 0.74
C ALA A 128 -9.26 9.05 1.09
N MET A 129 -9.31 8.53 2.31
CA MET A 129 -10.42 7.74 2.85
C MET A 129 -10.86 8.25 4.22
N ALA A 130 -10.71 9.55 4.46
CA ALA A 130 -11.39 10.22 5.57
C ALA A 130 -12.90 10.24 5.30
N ARG A 131 -13.69 10.01 6.34
CA ARG A 131 -15.16 10.05 6.27
C ARG A 131 -15.67 11.47 6.07
#